data_AF-A0AA88YMN1-F1
#
_entry.id   AF-A0AA88YMN1-F1
#
_cell.length_a   1.000
_cell.length_b   1.000
_cell.length_c   1.000
_cell.angle_alpha   90.00
_cell.angle_beta   90.00
_cell.angle_gamma   90.00
#
_symmetry.space_group_name_H-M   'P 1'
#
loop_
_entity.id
_entity.type
_entity.pdbx_description
1 polymer ?
#
loop_
_entity_poly.entity_id
_entity_poly.type
_entity_poly.pdbx_seq_one_letter_code
_entity_poly.pdbx_strand_id
1 'polypeptide(L)'
;MAILFIFILVSLTLVNCQTDSDNYVGSTGNCKDMLQGFINGQLASALGSLQLENLRKEFQRSLDDKDSEIKELRRETESLKTTIEEGFAGGSYFTNKGAAAEPLCLPPDPEWGLHTESADNTRGYVYGAEYEFSTLTDSRKNLHEHDVPCAVCRVKQRSVVITIPARKSCYPGWYQEYTGYLVAGYHGHEAATQYTCIDVNPIGIPNSQGDQNGKLFYPVESRCGSLPCPPYVNGRELTCVVCSI
;
A
#
# COMPACT_ATOMS: atom_id res chain seq x y z
N MET A 1 42.34 6.82 15.10
CA MET A 1 43.72 6.34 14.82
C MET A 1 43.77 5.07 13.97
N ALA A 2 42.91 4.06 14.20
CA ALA A 2 42.90 2.81 13.41
C ALA A 2 42.54 2.99 11.91
N ILE A 3 41.60 3.88 11.59
CA ILE A 3 41.21 4.19 10.19
C ILE A 3 42.40 4.77 9.39
N LEU A 4 43.25 5.59 10.04
CA LEU A 4 44.42 6.19 9.42
C LEU A 4 45.49 5.14 9.08
N PHE A 5 45.66 4.12 9.94
CA PHE A 5 46.59 3.02 9.69
C PHE A 5 46.13 2.08 8.57
N ILE A 6 44.83 1.81 8.46
CA ILE A 6 44.26 1.02 7.37
C ILE A 6 44.42 1.77 6.04
N PHE A 7 44.16 3.08 6.01
CA PHE A 7 44.40 3.90 4.81
C PHE A 7 45.87 3.90 4.38
N ILE A 8 46.82 3.97 5.31
CA ILE A 8 48.26 3.93 5.00
C ILE A 8 48.70 2.55 4.47
N LEU A 9 48.21 1.45 5.06
CA LEU A 9 48.50 0.09 4.60
C LEU A 9 47.88 -0.21 3.22
N VAL A 10 46.64 0.23 2.98
CA VAL A 10 45.98 0.09 1.67
C VAL A 10 46.66 0.96 0.61
N SER A 11 47.17 2.14 0.99
CA SER A 11 47.93 3.00 0.08
C SER A 11 49.28 2.39 -0.28
N LEU A 12 49.98 1.76 0.67
CA LEU A 12 51.25 1.06 0.42
C LEU A 12 51.09 -0.19 -0.47
N THR A 13 49.98 -0.94 -0.32
CA THR A 13 49.70 -2.08 -1.21
C THR A 13 49.29 -1.66 -2.61
N LEU A 14 48.56 -0.54 -2.75
CA LEU A 14 48.24 0.06 -4.06
C LEU A 14 49.49 0.62 -4.76
N VAL A 15 50.40 1.26 -4.02
CA VAL A 15 51.68 1.77 -4.56
C VAL A 15 52.55 0.63 -5.11
N ASN A 16 52.59 -0.53 -4.45
CA ASN A 16 53.30 -1.72 -4.96
C ASN A 16 52.61 -2.40 -6.17
N CYS A 17 51.35 -2.11 -6.46
CA CYS A 17 50.66 -2.63 -7.65
C CYS A 17 50.83 -1.68 -8.87
N GLN A 18 51.45 -0.50 -8.69
CA GLN A 18 51.66 0.51 -9.75
C GLN A 18 53.06 0.48 -10.40
N THR A 19 54.01 -0.30 -9.86
CA THR A 19 55.40 -0.35 -10.37
C THR A 19 55.63 -1.29 -11.56
N ASP A 20 54.63 -2.04 -12.01
CA ASP A 20 54.75 -2.98 -13.14
C ASP A 20 53.81 -2.59 -14.30
N SER A 21 54.03 -1.43 -14.92
CA SER A 21 53.29 -1.03 -16.13
C SER A 21 54.17 -0.70 -17.34
N ASP A 22 55.38 -1.24 -17.40
CA ASP A 22 56.19 -1.25 -18.63
C ASP A 22 56.52 -2.70 -19.05
N ASN A 23 55.75 -3.18 -20.02
CA ASN A 23 55.90 -4.39 -20.87
C ASN A 23 55.16 -5.69 -20.51
N TYR A 24 54.28 -6.06 -21.45
CA TYR A 24 53.82 -7.40 -21.83
C TYR A 24 52.77 -8.15 -20.98
N VAL A 25 51.53 -8.10 -21.50
CA VAL A 25 50.50 -9.15 -21.61
C VAL A 25 50.50 -10.25 -20.54
N GLY A 26 49.49 -10.18 -19.65
CA GLY A 26 48.91 -11.35 -18.98
C GLY A 26 49.16 -11.48 -17.49
N SER A 27 48.60 -10.60 -16.64
CA SER A 27 48.41 -10.92 -15.23
C SER A 27 47.43 -9.97 -14.51
N THR A 28 46.16 -9.93 -14.93
CA THR A 28 45.09 -9.34 -14.10
C THR A 28 44.66 -10.27 -12.95
N GLY A 29 45.27 -11.46 -12.82
CA GLY A 29 44.95 -12.46 -11.80
C GLY A 29 45.67 -12.25 -10.46
N ASN A 30 46.92 -11.76 -10.46
CA ASN A 30 47.78 -11.89 -9.28
C ASN A 30 47.46 -10.89 -8.15
N CYS A 31 47.13 -9.64 -8.47
CA CYS A 31 46.77 -8.62 -7.47
C CYS A 31 45.38 -8.89 -6.86
N LYS A 32 44.46 -9.46 -7.65
CA LYS A 32 43.13 -9.91 -7.18
C LYS A 32 43.25 -11.08 -6.20
N ASP A 33 44.04 -12.10 -6.54
CA ASP A 33 44.18 -13.30 -5.71
C ASP A 33 44.98 -13.02 -4.43
N MET A 34 46.00 -12.14 -4.48
CA MET A 34 46.70 -11.65 -3.28
C MET A 34 45.77 -10.83 -2.37
N LEU A 35 44.99 -9.90 -2.93
CA LEU A 35 44.07 -9.08 -2.14
C LEU A 35 42.95 -9.94 -1.54
N GLN A 36 42.44 -10.90 -2.30
CA GLN A 36 41.46 -11.87 -1.84
C GLN A 36 42.04 -12.76 -0.73
N GLY A 37 43.29 -13.22 -0.86
CA GLY A 37 44.00 -13.98 0.16
C GLY A 37 44.23 -13.18 1.45
N PHE A 38 44.60 -11.90 1.34
CA PHE A 38 44.77 -11.01 2.48
C PHE A 38 43.45 -10.76 3.22
N ILE A 39 42.37 -10.45 2.48
CA ILE A 39 41.04 -10.24 3.06
C ILE A 39 40.57 -11.54 3.73
N ASN A 40 40.69 -12.69 3.06
CA ASN A 40 40.31 -13.99 3.62
C ASN A 40 41.15 -14.35 4.87
N GLY A 41 42.45 -14.03 4.86
CA GLY A 41 43.33 -14.22 6.02
C GLY A 41 43.01 -13.30 7.20
N GLN A 42 42.66 -12.04 6.94
CA GLN A 42 42.18 -11.12 7.97
C GLN A 42 40.82 -11.57 8.54
N LEU A 43 39.91 -12.05 7.69
CA LEU A 43 38.61 -12.60 8.08
C LEU A 43 38.71 -13.91 8.89
N ALA A 44 39.72 -14.74 8.60
CA ALA A 44 39.99 -15.99 9.33
C ALA A 44 40.75 -15.77 10.66
N SER A 45 41.27 -14.57 10.89
CA SER A 45 41.94 -14.24 12.16
C SER A 45 40.91 -14.01 13.27
N ALA A 46 41.24 -14.46 14.50
CA ALA A 46 40.40 -14.25 15.67
C ALA A 46 40.10 -12.75 15.95
N LEU A 47 41.00 -11.86 15.56
CA LEU A 47 40.81 -10.41 15.68
C LEU A 47 39.82 -9.87 14.63
N GLY A 48 39.90 -10.36 13.39
CA GLY A 48 38.99 -9.96 12.31
C GLY A 48 37.56 -10.46 12.53
N SER A 49 37.39 -11.69 13.04
CA SER A 49 36.08 -12.19 13.45
C SER A 49 35.46 -11.36 14.58
N LEU A 50 36.28 -10.93 15.56
CA LEU A 50 35.82 -10.08 16.66
C LEU A 50 35.41 -8.68 16.19
N GLN A 51 36.18 -8.08 15.28
CA GLN A 51 35.85 -6.78 14.69
C GLN A 51 34.55 -6.83 13.89
N LEU A 52 34.34 -7.89 13.10
CA LEU A 52 33.09 -8.13 12.38
C LEU A 52 31.89 -8.30 13.31
N GLU A 53 32.06 -9.06 14.40
CA GLU A 53 30.98 -9.29 15.35
C GLU A 53 30.61 -8.01 16.11
N ASN A 54 31.60 -7.18 16.46
CA ASN A 54 31.36 -5.86 17.05
C ASN A 54 30.63 -4.92 16.07
N LEU A 55 31.08 -4.85 14.81
CA LEU A 55 30.43 -4.05 13.78
C LEU A 55 28.99 -4.52 13.53
N ARG A 56 28.75 -5.84 13.51
CA ARG A 56 27.41 -6.42 13.40
C ARG A 56 26.52 -6.04 14.59
N LYS A 57 27.06 -6.07 15.81
CA LYS A 57 26.34 -5.67 17.03
C LYS A 57 25.99 -4.18 17.02
N GLU A 58 26.90 -3.32 16.55
CA GLU A 58 26.64 -1.89 16.39
C GLU A 58 25.55 -1.62 15.35
N PHE A 59 25.62 -2.27 14.19
CA PHE A 59 24.60 -2.15 13.16
C PHE A 59 23.23 -2.64 13.66
N GLN A 60 23.19 -3.79 14.33
CA GLN A 60 21.94 -4.31 14.91
C GLN A 60 21.36 -3.35 15.96
N ARG A 61 22.19 -2.82 16.86
CA ARG A 61 21.74 -1.79 17.83
C ARG A 61 21.15 -0.58 17.14
N SER A 62 21.78 -0.11 16.05
CA SER A 62 21.25 1.02 15.29
C SER A 62 19.93 0.69 14.59
N LEU A 63 19.75 -0.54 14.10
CA LEU A 63 18.47 -0.98 13.53
C LEU A 63 17.38 -1.06 14.61
N ASP A 64 17.71 -1.63 15.78
CA ASP A 64 16.78 -1.77 16.90
C ASP A 64 16.34 -0.40 17.45
N ASP A 65 17.27 0.55 17.54
CA ASP A 65 17.00 1.93 17.96
C ASP A 65 16.06 2.63 16.96
N LYS A 66 16.33 2.51 15.66
CA LYS A 66 15.46 3.07 14.61
C LYS A 66 14.08 2.42 14.58
N ASP A 67 14.00 1.11 14.81
CA ASP A 67 12.71 0.41 14.90
C ASP A 67 11.90 0.86 16.13
N SER A 68 12.57 1.14 17.26
CA SER A 68 11.92 1.71 18.44
C SER A 68 11.35 3.11 18.17
N GLU A 69 12.14 3.98 17.53
CA GLU A 69 11.71 5.33 17.15
C GLU A 69 10.50 5.28 16.19
N ILE A 70 10.52 4.38 15.20
CA ILE A 70 9.39 4.17 14.27
C ILE A 70 8.15 3.66 15.01
N LYS A 71 8.29 2.74 15.96
CA LYS A 71 7.17 2.21 16.75
C LYS A 71 6.52 3.30 17.60
N GLU A 72 7.30 4.18 18.19
CA GLU A 72 6.80 5.31 18.98
C GLU A 72 6.00 6.29 18.11
N LEU A 73 6.57 6.69 16.97
CA LEU A 73 5.89 7.55 15.98
C LEU A 73 4.58 6.92 15.46
N ARG A 74 4.56 5.60 15.26
CA ARG A 74 3.33 4.88 14.87
C ARG A 74 2.25 4.96 15.93
N ARG A 75 2.59 4.78 17.22
CA ARG A 75 1.61 4.92 18.31
C ARG A 75 1.05 6.33 18.40
N GLU A 76 1.88 7.35 18.22
CA GLU A 76 1.40 8.74 18.16
C GLU A 76 0.43 8.96 17.00
N THR A 77 0.74 8.39 15.84
CA THR A 77 -0.13 8.45 14.66
C THR A 77 -1.46 7.72 14.88
N GLU A 78 -1.43 6.53 15.49
CA GLU A 78 -2.64 5.79 15.87
C GLU A 78 -3.47 6.54 16.91
N SER A 79 -2.85 7.27 17.85
CA SER A 79 -3.58 8.12 18.81
C SER A 79 -4.36 9.26 18.15
N LEU A 80 -3.94 9.68 16.96
CA LEU A 80 -4.62 10.71 16.17
C LEU A 80 -5.78 10.17 15.35
N LYS A 81 -5.81 8.87 15.01
CA LYS A 81 -6.86 8.24 14.21
C LYS A 81 -7.74 7.35 15.08
N THR A 82 -9.04 7.61 15.08
CA THR A 82 -10.01 6.83 15.84
C THR A 82 -11.09 6.33 14.91
N THR A 83 -11.30 5.01 14.86
CA THR A 83 -12.50 4.43 14.25
C THR A 83 -13.68 4.79 15.13
N ILE A 84 -14.64 5.52 14.56
CA ILE A 84 -15.88 5.89 15.24
C ILE A 84 -16.84 4.70 15.18
N GLU A 85 -16.96 4.11 14.00
CA GLU A 85 -18.00 3.15 13.69
C GLU A 85 -17.53 2.18 12.62
N GLU A 86 -17.80 0.90 12.85
CA GLU A 86 -17.70 -0.16 11.84
C GLU A 86 -19.12 -0.52 11.42
N GLY A 87 -19.35 -0.75 10.14
CA GLY A 87 -20.68 -0.91 9.61
C GLY A 87 -20.73 -1.68 8.29
N PHE A 88 -21.88 -1.59 7.64
CA PHE A 88 -22.18 -2.28 6.40
C PHE A 88 -22.19 -1.28 5.26
N ALA A 89 -21.37 -1.49 4.23
CA ALA A 89 -21.47 -0.67 3.05
C ALA A 89 -22.79 -0.97 2.34
N GLY A 90 -23.44 0.09 1.83
CA GLY A 90 -24.71 -0.05 1.15
C GLY A 90 -24.94 1.02 0.09
N GLY A 91 -26.10 0.96 -0.55
CA GLY A 91 -26.51 1.94 -1.55
C GLY A 91 -27.67 1.43 -2.38
N SER A 92 -27.92 2.08 -3.51
CA SER A 92 -29.00 1.67 -4.40
C SER A 92 -28.69 0.41 -5.21
N TYR A 93 -29.75 -0.31 -5.57
CA TYR A 93 -29.71 -1.45 -6.48
C TYR A 93 -29.12 -1.05 -7.84
N PHE A 94 -28.28 -1.91 -8.40
CA PHE A 94 -27.51 -1.62 -9.61
C PHE A 94 -28.34 -1.35 -10.89
N THR A 95 -29.61 -1.74 -10.97
CA THR A 95 -30.49 -1.45 -12.11
C THR A 95 -31.54 -0.38 -11.84
N ASN A 96 -31.58 0.23 -10.66
CA ASN A 96 -32.60 1.23 -10.36
C ASN A 96 -32.25 2.58 -11.01
N LYS A 97 -33.10 3.06 -11.92
CA LYS A 97 -32.91 4.37 -12.61
C LYS A 97 -32.91 5.58 -11.67
N GLY A 98 -33.64 5.48 -10.54
CA GLY A 98 -33.66 6.50 -9.48
C GLY A 98 -32.59 6.29 -8.41
N ALA A 99 -31.55 5.50 -8.70
CA ALA A 99 -30.50 5.16 -7.74
C ALA A 99 -29.66 6.37 -7.31
N ALA A 100 -29.29 6.38 -6.03
CA ALA A 100 -28.26 7.24 -5.49
C ALA A 100 -26.87 6.75 -5.91
N ALA A 101 -26.00 7.67 -6.32
CA ALA A 101 -24.69 7.34 -6.89
C ALA A 101 -23.67 7.01 -5.79
N GLU A 102 -23.75 7.71 -4.67
CA GLU A 102 -22.91 7.54 -3.50
C GLU A 102 -23.15 6.20 -2.81
N PRO A 103 -22.09 5.55 -2.29
CA PRO A 103 -22.24 4.49 -1.31
C PRO A 103 -22.48 5.08 0.09
N LEU A 104 -23.14 4.30 0.94
CA LEU A 104 -23.37 4.60 2.35
C LEU A 104 -22.51 3.68 3.21
N CYS A 105 -22.15 4.16 4.41
CA CYS A 105 -21.69 3.31 5.49
C CYS A 105 -22.77 3.28 6.55
N LEU A 106 -23.47 2.14 6.69
CA LEU A 106 -24.63 1.99 7.55
C LEU A 106 -24.22 1.45 8.93
N PRO A 107 -24.74 2.03 10.03
CA PRO A 107 -24.46 1.56 11.38
C PRO A 107 -25.00 0.15 11.60
N PRO A 108 -24.35 -0.63 12.47
CA PRO A 108 -24.83 -1.94 12.88
C PRO A 108 -26.06 -1.87 13.80
N ASP A 109 -26.30 -0.72 14.42
CA ASP A 109 -27.37 -0.41 15.36
C ASP A 109 -28.27 0.73 14.83
N PRO A 110 -29.13 0.45 13.83
CA PRO A 110 -29.99 1.49 13.25
C PRO A 110 -31.06 1.98 14.25
N GLU A 111 -31.27 3.29 14.29
CA GLU A 111 -32.35 3.93 15.04
C GLU A 111 -33.53 4.26 14.11
N TRP A 112 -34.75 3.98 14.59
CA TRP A 112 -35.97 4.20 13.81
C TRP A 112 -36.80 5.35 14.37
N GLY A 113 -37.16 6.29 13.49
CA GLY A 113 -38.14 7.33 13.78
C GLY A 113 -39.58 6.85 13.55
N LEU A 114 -40.42 7.71 13.00
CA LEU A 114 -41.77 7.34 12.57
C LEU A 114 -41.69 6.45 11.31
N HIS A 115 -42.22 5.23 11.40
CA HIS A 115 -42.18 4.25 10.31
C HIS A 115 -43.48 3.45 10.22
N THR A 116 -43.63 2.74 9.10
CA THR A 116 -44.71 1.79 8.83
C THR A 116 -44.12 0.40 8.68
N GLU A 117 -44.79 -0.62 9.19
CA GLU A 117 -44.34 -2.03 9.11
C GLU A 117 -44.45 -2.65 7.71
N SER A 118 -45.04 -1.94 6.74
CA SER A 118 -45.23 -2.42 5.37
C SER A 118 -44.18 -1.89 4.40
N ALA A 119 -43.64 -2.77 3.56
CA ALA A 119 -42.85 -2.39 2.39
C ALA A 119 -43.70 -1.65 1.34
N ASP A 120 -43.12 -0.63 0.72
CA ASP A 120 -43.75 0.22 -0.28
C ASP A 120 -42.93 0.16 -1.56
N ASN A 121 -43.59 0.00 -2.71
CA ASN A 121 -42.93 -0.16 -3.99
C ASN A 121 -42.58 1.16 -4.70
N THR A 122 -42.90 2.30 -4.10
CA THR A 122 -42.71 3.65 -4.68
C THR A 122 -41.58 4.45 -4.05
N ARG A 123 -40.88 3.88 -3.06
CA ARG A 123 -39.85 4.56 -2.27
C ARG A 123 -38.44 4.34 -2.84
N GLY A 124 -37.51 5.17 -2.37
CA GLY A 124 -36.08 4.90 -2.52
C GLY A 124 -35.68 3.70 -1.65
N TYR A 125 -34.76 2.89 -2.15
CA TYR A 125 -34.28 1.69 -1.48
C TYR A 125 -32.78 1.78 -1.21
N VAL A 126 -32.37 1.18 -0.09
CA VAL A 126 -30.98 0.96 0.27
C VAL A 126 -30.78 -0.55 0.44
N TYR A 127 -29.74 -1.07 -0.21
CA TYR A 127 -29.32 -2.47 -0.20
C TYR A 127 -27.89 -2.55 0.36
N GLY A 128 -27.48 -3.75 0.75
CA GLY A 128 -26.07 -4.06 1.03
C GLY A 128 -25.21 -3.89 -0.22
N ALA A 129 -23.89 -3.82 -0.03
CA ALA A 129 -22.93 -3.71 -1.11
C ALA A 129 -22.08 -4.97 -1.24
N GLU A 130 -21.75 -5.36 -2.47
CA GLU A 130 -20.99 -6.57 -2.78
C GLU A 130 -19.79 -6.27 -3.67
N TYR A 131 -18.73 -7.06 -3.51
CA TYR A 131 -17.58 -7.00 -4.40
C TYR A 131 -17.78 -7.84 -5.67
N GLU A 132 -17.53 -7.23 -6.82
CA GLU A 132 -17.64 -7.86 -8.13
C GLU A 132 -16.25 -8.12 -8.73
N PHE A 133 -15.48 -8.97 -8.05
CA PHE A 133 -14.05 -9.15 -8.27
C PHE A 133 -13.68 -10.42 -9.05
N SER A 134 -14.64 -11.09 -9.68
CA SER A 134 -14.42 -12.32 -10.45
C SER A 134 -13.34 -12.21 -11.54
N THR A 135 -13.14 -11.01 -12.08
CA THR A 135 -12.19 -10.70 -13.16
C THR A 135 -10.76 -10.42 -12.66
N LEU A 136 -10.55 -10.21 -11.36
CA LEU A 136 -9.22 -9.97 -10.81
C LEU A 136 -8.36 -11.25 -10.84
N THR A 137 -7.05 -11.10 -10.99
CA THR A 137 -6.10 -12.23 -11.05
C THR A 137 -5.34 -12.46 -9.75
N ASP A 138 -5.51 -11.60 -8.75
CA ASP A 138 -4.84 -11.69 -7.45
C ASP A 138 -5.79 -12.21 -6.35
N SER A 139 -5.31 -12.23 -5.11
CA SER A 139 -6.06 -12.75 -3.97
C SER A 139 -7.40 -12.05 -3.70
N ARG A 140 -7.58 -10.80 -4.19
CA ARG A 140 -8.85 -10.07 -4.04
C ARG A 140 -9.98 -10.74 -4.81
N LYS A 141 -9.68 -11.56 -5.82
CA LYS A 141 -10.69 -12.39 -6.51
C LYS A 141 -11.54 -13.22 -5.55
N ASN A 142 -10.95 -13.66 -4.42
CA ASN A 142 -11.64 -14.46 -3.41
C ASN A 142 -12.74 -13.68 -2.67
N LEU A 143 -12.78 -12.34 -2.79
CA LEU A 143 -13.82 -11.50 -2.22
C LEU A 143 -15.03 -11.36 -3.14
N HIS A 144 -15.01 -11.93 -4.34
CA HIS A 144 -16.18 -11.90 -5.22
C HIS A 144 -17.44 -12.38 -4.46
N GLU A 145 -18.54 -11.63 -4.64
CA GLU A 145 -19.83 -11.86 -4.00
C GLU A 145 -19.81 -11.76 -2.46
N HIS A 146 -18.74 -11.26 -1.85
CA HIS A 146 -18.76 -10.97 -0.42
C HIS A 146 -19.35 -9.58 -0.17
N ASP A 147 -20.11 -9.48 0.92
CA ASP A 147 -20.57 -8.20 1.44
C ASP A 147 -19.38 -7.32 1.84
N VAL A 148 -19.54 -6.03 1.61
CA VAL A 148 -18.51 -5.02 1.80
C VAL A 148 -18.68 -4.36 3.16
N PRO A 149 -17.73 -4.53 4.10
CA PRO A 149 -17.74 -3.77 5.35
C PRO A 149 -17.27 -2.34 5.09
N CYS A 150 -17.64 -1.43 5.98
CA CYS A 150 -17.17 -0.06 5.96
C CYS A 150 -16.79 0.41 7.37
N ALA A 151 -16.04 1.51 7.44
CA ALA A 151 -15.75 2.15 8.70
C ALA A 151 -15.71 3.68 8.54
N VAL A 152 -16.26 4.37 9.53
CA VAL A 152 -16.15 5.83 9.65
C VAL A 152 -15.00 6.15 10.59
N CYS A 153 -13.98 6.84 10.06
CA CYS A 153 -12.80 7.23 10.82
C CYS A 153 -12.82 8.74 11.10
N ARG A 154 -12.35 9.13 12.29
CA ARG A 154 -11.99 10.51 12.61
C ARG A 154 -10.50 10.63 12.82
N VAL A 155 -9.91 11.62 12.17
CA VAL A 155 -8.50 11.97 12.37
C VAL A 155 -8.40 13.32 13.05
N LYS A 156 -7.77 13.37 14.21
CA LYS A 156 -7.57 14.60 14.98
C LYS A 156 -6.63 15.53 14.21
N GLN A 157 -6.88 16.84 14.31
CA GLN A 157 -6.05 17.91 13.74
C GLN A 157 -5.93 17.88 12.21
N ARG A 158 -6.76 17.11 11.51
CA ARG A 158 -6.92 17.15 10.05
C ARG A 158 -8.35 17.55 9.74
N SER A 159 -8.53 18.46 8.79
CA SER A 159 -9.79 19.14 8.49
C SER A 159 -10.28 18.90 7.06
N VAL A 160 -9.38 18.57 6.14
CA VAL A 160 -9.70 18.32 4.73
C VAL A 160 -9.28 16.92 4.36
N VAL A 161 -10.15 16.20 3.64
CA VAL A 161 -9.87 14.87 3.10
C VAL A 161 -10.09 14.91 1.58
N ILE A 162 -9.16 14.34 0.83
CA ILE A 162 -9.27 14.18 -0.62
C ILE A 162 -8.92 12.76 -1.04
N THR A 163 -9.55 12.30 -2.12
CA THR A 163 -9.16 11.08 -2.82
C THR A 163 -8.46 11.47 -4.11
N ILE A 164 -7.26 10.94 -4.33
CA ILE A 164 -6.49 11.15 -5.56
C ILE A 164 -6.51 9.84 -6.36
N PRO A 165 -7.25 9.78 -7.49
CA PRO A 165 -7.27 8.59 -8.34
C PRO A 165 -5.97 8.44 -9.13
N ALA A 166 -5.72 7.22 -9.61
CA ALA A 166 -4.55 6.81 -10.38
C ALA A 166 -3.19 7.03 -9.69
N ARG A 167 -3.18 7.11 -8.35
CA ARG A 167 -1.99 7.37 -7.53
C ARG A 167 -1.93 6.42 -6.34
N LYS A 168 -0.72 6.18 -5.84
CA LYS A 168 -0.46 5.43 -4.60
C LYS A 168 0.09 6.30 -3.46
N SER A 169 0.35 7.58 -3.74
CA SER A 169 0.97 8.52 -2.81
C SER A 169 0.36 9.91 -2.91
N CYS A 170 0.27 10.58 -1.76
CA CYS A 170 -0.22 11.95 -1.65
C CYS A 170 0.76 12.97 -2.26
N TYR A 171 0.25 14.16 -2.59
CA TYR A 171 1.13 15.28 -2.98
C TYR A 171 1.94 15.77 -1.77
N PRO A 172 3.08 16.45 -1.99
CA PRO A 172 3.80 17.12 -0.91
C PRO A 172 2.87 18.00 -0.06
N GLY A 173 3.02 17.93 1.26
CA GLY A 173 2.17 18.66 2.22
C GLY A 173 0.89 17.94 2.65
N TRP A 174 0.53 16.83 2.02
CA TRP A 174 -0.61 16.00 2.43
C TRP A 174 -0.17 14.75 3.19
N TYR A 175 -0.95 14.38 4.21
CA TYR A 175 -0.77 13.13 4.94
C TYR A 175 -1.54 12.00 4.28
N GLN A 176 -0.92 10.84 4.10
CA GLN A 176 -1.58 9.66 3.57
C GLN A 176 -2.38 8.96 4.67
N GLU A 177 -3.66 8.71 4.40
CA GLU A 177 -4.55 7.95 5.29
C GLU A 177 -4.57 6.47 4.95
N TYR A 178 -4.74 6.16 3.66
CA TYR A 178 -4.62 4.82 3.10
C TYR A 178 -4.45 4.90 1.58
N THR A 179 -4.03 3.80 0.98
CA THR A 179 -3.97 3.62 -0.48
C THR A 179 -4.67 2.32 -0.85
N GLY A 180 -5.10 2.22 -2.09
CA GLY A 180 -5.64 1.00 -2.63
C GLY A 180 -6.10 1.15 -4.07
N TYR A 181 -7.31 0.70 -4.36
CA TYR A 181 -7.82 0.58 -5.72
C TYR A 181 -9.14 1.33 -5.88
N LEU A 182 -9.31 1.92 -7.07
CA LEU A 182 -10.53 2.61 -7.41
C LEU A 182 -11.59 1.58 -7.84
N VAL A 183 -12.79 1.70 -7.28
CA VAL A 183 -13.95 0.88 -7.61
C VAL A 183 -15.14 1.77 -7.96
N ALA A 184 -16.06 1.23 -8.76
CA ALA A 184 -17.33 1.86 -9.14
C ALA A 184 -18.31 0.75 -9.57
N GLY A 185 -19.47 1.10 -10.12
CA GLY A 185 -20.38 0.14 -10.75
C GLY A 185 -19.89 -0.32 -12.13
N TYR A 186 -20.46 -1.43 -12.61
CA TYR A 186 -20.25 -1.87 -13.98
C TYR A 186 -20.82 -0.87 -14.98
N HIS A 187 -20.04 -0.55 -16.01
CA HIS A 187 -20.37 0.47 -17.00
C HIS A 187 -21.66 0.19 -17.81
N GLY A 188 -22.18 -1.05 -17.80
CA GLY A 188 -23.44 -1.41 -18.45
C GLY A 188 -24.67 -1.35 -17.54
N HIS A 189 -24.51 -1.01 -16.26
CA HIS A 189 -25.62 -0.90 -15.30
C HIS A 189 -26.37 0.44 -15.43
N GLU A 190 -27.67 0.43 -15.15
CA GLU A 190 -28.51 1.63 -15.23
C GLU A 190 -28.27 2.59 -14.05
N ALA A 191 -27.98 2.05 -12.86
CA ALA A 191 -27.72 2.86 -11.69
C ALA A 191 -26.37 3.56 -11.80
N ALA A 192 -26.37 4.87 -11.55
CA ALA A 192 -25.13 5.62 -11.41
C ALA A 192 -24.34 5.15 -10.18
N THR A 193 -23.02 5.30 -10.24
CA THR A 193 -22.13 5.01 -9.12
C THR A 193 -21.06 6.08 -9.01
N GLN A 194 -20.55 6.27 -7.80
CA GLN A 194 -19.40 7.12 -7.53
C GLN A 194 -18.11 6.29 -7.59
N TYR A 195 -17.02 6.93 -8.01
CA TYR A 195 -15.69 6.38 -7.83
C TYR A 195 -15.30 6.38 -6.35
N THR A 196 -15.08 5.19 -5.79
CA THR A 196 -14.70 4.99 -4.40
C THR A 196 -13.32 4.37 -4.30
N CYS A 197 -12.52 4.84 -3.35
CA CYS A 197 -11.23 4.23 -3.06
C CYS A 197 -11.42 3.15 -1.99
N ILE A 198 -11.11 1.90 -2.31
CA ILE A 198 -11.06 0.82 -1.32
C ILE A 198 -9.62 0.59 -0.88
N ASP A 199 -9.43 0.08 0.33
CA ASP A 199 -8.11 -0.23 0.87
C ASP A 199 -7.36 -1.23 -0.03
N VAL A 200 -6.02 -1.18 0.01
CA VAL A 200 -5.16 -2.10 -0.74
C VAL A 200 -5.34 -3.55 -0.30
N ASN A 201 -5.72 -3.78 0.97
CA ASN A 201 -6.06 -5.07 1.53
C ASN A 201 -7.54 -5.07 1.95
N PRO A 202 -8.47 -5.12 0.98
CA PRO A 202 -9.89 -5.16 1.31
C PRO A 202 -10.22 -6.45 2.06
N ILE A 203 -11.21 -6.34 2.95
CA ILE A 203 -11.81 -7.47 3.65
C ILE A 203 -13.28 -7.58 3.25
N GLY A 204 -13.83 -8.78 3.30
CA GLY A 204 -15.26 -9.06 3.13
C GLY A 204 -15.85 -9.57 4.43
N ILE A 205 -17.17 -9.46 4.59
CA ILE A 205 -17.85 -9.97 5.79
C ILE A 205 -17.80 -11.51 5.78
N PRO A 206 -17.40 -12.17 6.87
CA PRO A 206 -17.33 -13.62 6.92
C PRO A 206 -18.70 -14.27 6.66
N ASN A 207 -18.72 -15.32 5.83
CA ASN A 207 -19.92 -16.08 5.47
C ASN A 207 -21.03 -15.26 4.78
N SER A 208 -20.68 -14.16 4.13
CA SER A 208 -21.60 -13.33 3.35
C SER A 208 -21.62 -13.64 1.85
N GLN A 209 -20.91 -14.68 1.42
CA GLN A 209 -20.75 -14.94 -0.01
C GLN A 209 -22.10 -15.29 -0.66
N GLY A 210 -22.53 -14.48 -1.62
CA GLY A 210 -23.44 -14.88 -2.67
C GLY A 210 -23.95 -13.70 -3.51
N ASP A 211 -24.67 -14.03 -4.57
CA ASP A 211 -25.16 -13.10 -5.58
C ASP A 211 -26.50 -12.45 -5.16
N GLN A 212 -26.54 -11.75 -4.02
CA GLN A 212 -27.77 -11.08 -3.55
C GLN A 212 -28.09 -9.84 -4.37
N ASN A 213 -27.08 -9.26 -5.01
CA ASN A 213 -27.13 -8.09 -5.85
C ASN A 213 -27.69 -6.87 -5.11
N GLY A 214 -26.84 -5.94 -4.73
CA GLY A 214 -27.23 -4.65 -4.18
C GLY A 214 -26.50 -3.48 -4.84
N LYS A 215 -25.69 -2.79 -4.04
CA LYS A 215 -24.72 -1.81 -4.51
C LYS A 215 -23.43 -2.54 -4.91
N LEU A 216 -23.10 -2.56 -6.19
CA LEU A 216 -21.98 -3.37 -6.67
C LEU A 216 -20.69 -2.56 -6.82
N PHE A 217 -19.57 -3.14 -6.35
CA PHE A 217 -18.22 -2.59 -6.52
C PHE A 217 -17.39 -3.43 -7.49
N TYR A 218 -17.22 -2.90 -8.71
CA TYR A 218 -16.33 -3.40 -9.75
C TYR A 218 -14.98 -2.66 -9.72
N PRO A 219 -13.87 -3.33 -10.03
CA PRO A 219 -12.59 -2.66 -10.26
C PRO A 219 -12.69 -1.67 -11.42
N VAL A 220 -12.10 -0.48 -11.26
CA VAL A 220 -12.06 0.53 -12.31
C VAL A 220 -10.76 0.41 -13.08
N GLU A 221 -10.86 0.26 -14.40
CA GLU A 221 -9.75 0.29 -15.32
C GLU A 221 -9.73 1.56 -16.16
N SER A 222 -8.56 1.92 -16.66
CA SER A 222 -8.42 3.03 -17.62
C SER A 222 -8.80 2.59 -19.04
N ARG A 223 -9.54 3.45 -19.75
CA ARG A 223 -9.84 3.28 -21.17
C ARG A 223 -9.22 4.42 -21.96
N CYS A 224 -8.36 4.08 -22.92
CA CYS A 224 -7.70 5.08 -23.76
C CYS A 224 -8.69 5.74 -24.73
N GLY A 225 -8.35 6.95 -25.18
CA GLY A 225 -9.17 7.77 -26.04
C GLY A 225 -8.89 9.24 -25.72
N SER A 226 -9.86 9.93 -25.14
CA SER A 226 -9.62 11.25 -24.53
C SER A 226 -8.69 11.17 -23.31
N LEU A 227 -8.57 9.99 -22.68
CA LEU A 227 -7.54 9.71 -21.69
C LEU A 227 -6.21 9.42 -22.41
N PRO A 228 -5.13 10.21 -22.19
CA PRO A 228 -3.86 10.02 -22.87
C PRO A 228 -3.18 8.70 -22.51
N CYS A 229 -2.72 7.98 -23.53
CA CYS A 229 -1.99 6.72 -23.38
C CYS A 229 -0.76 6.75 -24.29
N PRO A 230 0.45 7.05 -23.77
CA PRO A 230 0.86 7.26 -22.37
C PRO A 230 0.40 8.61 -21.75
N PRO A 231 0.40 8.76 -20.40
CA PRO A 231 0.99 7.87 -19.38
C PRO A 231 0.08 6.76 -18.87
N TYR A 232 -1.21 6.77 -19.19
CA TYR A 232 -2.12 5.68 -18.85
C TYR A 232 -1.92 4.48 -19.78
N VAL A 233 -2.41 3.31 -19.36
CA VAL A 233 -2.32 2.06 -20.11
C VAL A 233 -3.71 1.47 -20.25
N ASN A 234 -4.16 1.25 -21.49
CA ASN A 234 -5.48 0.73 -21.77
C ASN A 234 -5.75 -0.58 -20.99
N GLY A 235 -6.90 -0.65 -20.32
CA GLY A 235 -7.34 -1.82 -19.57
C GLY A 235 -6.59 -2.05 -18.26
N ARG A 236 -5.85 -1.06 -17.74
CA ARG A 236 -5.15 -1.18 -16.46
C ARG A 236 -5.99 -0.63 -15.31
N GLU A 237 -6.11 -1.40 -14.24
CA GLU A 237 -6.81 -1.01 -13.01
C GLU A 237 -6.17 0.24 -12.38
N LEU A 238 -7.02 1.17 -11.96
CA LEU A 238 -6.61 2.42 -11.36
C LEU A 238 -6.46 2.25 -9.85
N THR A 239 -5.32 2.70 -9.34
CA THR A 239 -5.10 2.81 -7.90
C THR A 239 -5.70 4.10 -7.36
N CYS A 240 -5.73 4.25 -6.05
CA CYS A 240 -6.11 5.49 -5.41
C CYS A 240 -5.38 5.67 -4.09
N VAL A 241 -5.36 6.90 -3.61
CA VAL A 241 -4.86 7.25 -2.29
C VAL A 241 -5.79 8.26 -1.66
N VAL A 242 -6.11 8.06 -0.39
CA VAL A 242 -6.85 9.03 0.42
C VAL A 242 -5.86 9.79 1.28
N CYS A 243 -5.98 11.10 1.23
CA CYS A 243 -5.07 12.05 1.81
C CYS A 243 -5.81 13.06 2.66
N SER A 244 -5.15 13.63 3.66
CA SER A 244 -5.73 14.64 4.54
C SER A 244 -4.71 15.68 4.99
N ILE A 245 -5.22 16.84 5.41
CA ILE A 245 -4.46 17.95 6.02
C ILE A 245 -5.28 18.64 7.11
#